data_AF-A0A9P7NGP0-F1
#
_entry.id   AF-A0A9P7NGP0-F1
#
_cell.length_a   1.000
_cell.length_b   1.000
_cell.length_c   1.000
_cell.angle_alpha   90.00
_cell.angle_beta   90.00
_cell.angle_gamma   90.00
#
_symmetry.space_group_name_H-M   'P 1'
#
loop_
_entity.id
_entity.type
_entity.pdbx_description
1 polymer ?
#
loop_
_entity_poly.entity_id
_entity_poly.type
_entity_poly.pdbx_seq_one_letter_code
_entity_poly.pdbx_strand_id
1 'polypeptide(L)'
;FSLLLSSTIDVFDLRAKATAATGVGLSGDTGLLHAVDDRLAAYGYETNTGIRMVCVVDMRGRRVDASRQPSGSGSGGGGGGGSGSGGTGTGLRDAELKPVFRAMQAAYVRLLQNPFYQPDEHAPLGGAGGQRIVSRRFDADMRRIGEGWTPGVTSL
;
A
#
# COMPACT_ATOMS: atom_id res chain seq x y z
N PHE A 1 4.48 14.91 7.61
CA PHE A 1 4.68 13.53 7.12
C PHE A 1 6.07 12.96 7.42
N SER A 2 7.16 13.74 7.40
CA SER A 2 8.52 13.21 7.59
C SER A 2 8.76 12.47 8.91
N LEU A 3 8.18 12.91 10.03
CA LEU A 3 8.28 12.21 11.32
C LEU A 3 7.59 10.83 11.29
N LEU A 4 6.43 10.72 10.64
CA LEU A 4 5.71 9.45 10.50
C LEU A 4 6.49 8.47 9.62
N LEU A 5 7.05 8.97 8.52
CA LEU A 5 7.90 8.16 7.65
C LEU A 5 9.16 7.68 8.39
N SER A 6 9.81 8.54 9.17
CA SER A 6 10.94 8.15 10.01
C SER A 6 10.55 7.05 10.99
N SER A 7 9.39 7.17 11.66
CA SER A 7 8.91 6.13 12.58
C SER A 7 8.59 4.81 11.85
N THR A 8 8.06 4.86 10.63
CA THR A 8 7.82 3.63 9.85
C THR A 8 9.12 2.90 9.48
N ILE A 9 10.23 3.63 9.27
CA ILE A 9 11.54 3.04 8.96
C ILE A 9 12.04 2.20 10.14
N ASP A 10 11.90 2.69 11.37
CA ASP A 10 12.29 1.93 12.57
C ASP A 10 11.50 0.62 12.70
N VAL A 11 10.20 0.65 12.34
CA VAL A 11 9.33 -0.53 12.33
C VAL A 11 9.75 -1.53 11.25
N PHE A 12 10.14 -1.06 10.06
CA PHE A 12 10.70 -1.91 9.02
C PHE A 12 11.97 -2.60 9.50
N ASP A 13 12.92 -1.86 10.08
CA ASP A 13 14.19 -2.43 10.55
C ASP A 13 13.99 -3.45 11.68
N LEU A 14 13.07 -3.18 12.60
CA LEU A 14 12.73 -4.09 13.68
C LEU A 14 12.09 -5.38 13.15
N ARG A 15 11.16 -5.28 12.20
CA ARG A 15 10.48 -6.45 11.61
C ARG A 15 11.39 -7.22 10.66
N ALA A 16 12.24 -6.56 9.88
CA ALA A 16 13.22 -7.21 9.03
C ALA A 16 14.18 -8.09 9.85
N LYS A 17 14.65 -7.61 11.01
CA LYS A 17 15.46 -8.41 11.95
C LYS A 17 14.68 -9.62 12.49
N ALA A 18 13.41 -9.44 12.84
CA ALA A 18 12.56 -10.53 13.32
C ALA A 18 12.26 -11.57 12.23
N THR A 19 11.94 -11.14 11.00
CA THR A 19 11.68 -12.01 9.85
C THR A 19 12.94 -12.78 9.44
N ALA A 20 14.10 -12.13 9.40
CA ALA A 20 15.39 -12.77 9.16
C ALA A 20 15.71 -13.85 10.22
N ALA A 21 15.34 -13.62 11.48
CA ALA A 21 15.48 -14.61 12.55
C ALA A 21 14.54 -15.82 12.40
N THR A 22 13.42 -15.69 11.68
CA THR A 22 12.44 -16.78 11.44
C THR A 22 12.62 -17.52 10.11
N GLY A 23 13.54 -17.08 9.25
CA GLY A 23 13.84 -17.72 7.96
C GLY A 23 12.72 -17.62 6.90
N VAL A 24 11.68 -16.82 7.15
CA VAL A 24 10.60 -16.54 6.19
C VAL A 24 11.07 -15.42 5.25
N GLY A 25 10.82 -15.59 3.94
CA GLY A 25 11.53 -14.91 2.85
C GLY A 25 11.54 -13.38 2.84
N LEU A 26 12.55 -12.83 2.15
CA LEU A 26 12.97 -11.43 2.04
C LEU A 26 11.95 -10.46 1.42
N SER A 27 10.79 -10.92 0.98
CA SER A 27 9.70 -10.07 0.49
C SER A 27 8.42 -10.46 1.21
N GLY A 28 7.81 -9.49 1.88
CA GLY A 28 6.68 -9.76 2.74
C GLY A 28 5.81 -8.53 2.94
N ASP A 29 4.51 -8.78 2.98
CA ASP A 29 3.52 -7.82 3.46
C ASP A 29 3.92 -7.47 4.90
N THR A 30 4.45 -6.27 5.11
CA THR A 30 4.83 -5.83 6.46
C THR A 30 3.57 -5.49 7.26
N GLY A 31 2.43 -5.31 6.59
CA GLY A 31 1.13 -5.05 7.22
C GLY A 31 1.04 -3.63 7.78
N LEU A 32 0.22 -3.44 8.81
CA LEU A 32 0.11 -2.16 9.53
C LEU A 32 1.45 -1.81 10.20
N LEU A 33 2.07 -0.71 9.77
CA LEU A 33 3.30 -0.19 10.34
C LEU A 33 3.02 0.73 11.52
N HIS A 34 2.05 1.64 11.35
CA HIS A 34 1.71 2.62 12.36
C HIS A 34 0.25 3.08 12.21
N ALA A 35 -0.55 2.94 13.26
CA ALA A 35 -1.81 3.67 13.39
C ALA A 35 -1.46 5.06 13.92
N VAL A 36 -1.36 6.02 13.00
CA VAL A 36 -0.90 7.39 13.28
C VAL A 36 -1.88 8.12 14.20
N ASP A 37 -3.17 7.88 13.99
CA ASP A 37 -4.30 8.36 14.78
C ASP A 37 -5.53 7.48 14.46
N ASP A 38 -6.68 7.70 15.10
CA ASP A 38 -7.96 7.00 14.83
C ASP A 38 -8.39 7.05 13.34
N ARG A 39 -7.78 7.95 12.58
CA ARG A 39 -8.15 8.31 11.22
C ARG A 39 -7.13 7.87 10.20
N LEU A 40 -5.86 7.73 10.55
CA LEU A 40 -4.78 7.51 9.58
C LEU A 40 -4.01 6.24 9.94
N ALA A 41 -3.94 5.31 8.99
CA ALA A 41 -3.18 4.07 9.13
C ALA A 41 -2.10 3.99 8.04
N ALA A 42 -0.86 3.73 8.44
CA ALA A 42 0.26 3.52 7.54
C ALA A 42 0.53 2.02 7.36
N TYR A 43 0.58 1.60 6.10
CA TYR A 43 0.83 0.22 5.67
C TYR A 43 2.14 0.12 4.93
N GLY A 44 2.84 -1.00 5.14
CA GLY A 44 4.16 -1.26 4.60
C GLY A 44 4.22 -2.47 3.71
N TYR A 45 5.05 -2.38 2.68
CA TYR A 45 5.44 -3.51 1.86
C TYR A 45 6.94 -3.44 1.57
N GLU A 46 7.66 -4.55 1.80
CA GLU A 46 9.07 -4.67 1.48
C GLU A 46 9.28 -5.70 0.37
N THR A 47 9.97 -5.27 -0.68
CA THR A 47 10.38 -6.12 -1.80
C THR A 47 11.64 -6.90 -1.45
N ASN A 48 11.88 -8.01 -2.14
CA ASN A 48 13.10 -8.81 -2.00
C ASN A 48 14.40 -8.04 -2.33
N THR A 49 14.30 -6.90 -3.02
CA THR A 49 15.43 -6.02 -3.34
C THR A 49 15.64 -4.93 -2.28
N GLY A 50 14.90 -4.97 -1.16
CA GLY A 50 15.01 -4.00 -0.06
C GLY A 50 14.31 -2.66 -0.31
N ILE A 51 13.48 -2.56 -1.36
CA ILE A 51 12.65 -1.36 -1.56
C ILE A 51 11.45 -1.45 -0.62
N ARG A 52 11.29 -0.41 0.20
CA ARG A 52 10.20 -0.27 1.17
C ARG A 52 9.17 0.72 0.65
N MET A 53 7.95 0.24 0.47
CA MET A 53 6.80 1.02 0.03
C MET A 53 5.89 1.29 1.21
N VAL A 54 5.45 2.54 1.36
CA VAL A 54 4.52 2.95 2.41
C VAL A 54 3.29 3.58 1.79
N CYS A 55 2.12 3.13 2.22
CA CYS A 55 0.83 3.71 1.87
C CYS A 55 0.16 4.22 3.15
N VAL A 56 -0.29 5.48 3.15
CA VAL A 56 -1.05 6.06 4.28
C VAL A 56 -2.51 6.17 3.85
N VAL A 57 -3.39 5.55 4.62
CA VAL A 57 -4.83 5.45 4.33
C VAL A 57 -5.60 6.22 5.39
N ASP A 58 -6.51 7.09 4.94
CA ASP A 58 -7.52 7.70 5.81
C ASP A 58 -8.68 6.73 6.01
N MET A 59 -8.76 6.17 7.21
CA MET A 59 -9.78 5.23 7.65
C MET A 59 -11.17 5.86 7.79
N ARG A 60 -11.28 7.20 7.72
CA ARG A 60 -12.58 7.90 7.58
C ARG A 60 -13.04 7.99 6.13
N GLY A 61 -12.12 7.80 5.18
CA GLY A 61 -12.27 8.13 3.78
C GLY A 61 -13.33 7.28 3.09
N ARG A 62 -14.51 7.91 2.92
CA ARG A 62 -15.66 7.51 2.12
C ARG A 62 -15.95 6.02 2.25
N ARG A 63 -16.78 5.64 3.24
CA ARG A 63 -17.62 4.43 3.11
C ARG A 63 -18.17 4.51 1.70
N VAL A 64 -17.63 3.70 0.78
CA VAL A 64 -18.07 3.71 -0.60
C VAL A 64 -19.55 3.44 -0.48
N ASP A 65 -20.33 4.42 -0.95
CA ASP A 65 -21.78 4.36 -0.99
C ASP A 65 -22.14 3.02 -1.63
N ALA A 66 -22.49 2.04 -0.80
CA ALA A 66 -23.07 0.77 -1.23
C ALA A 66 -24.44 1.00 -1.91
N SER A 67 -24.83 2.26 -2.15
CA SER A 67 -26.06 2.72 -2.75
C SER A 67 -25.99 2.98 -4.24
N ARG A 68 -24.81 2.94 -4.90
CA ARG A 68 -24.75 3.02 -6.38
C ARG A 68 -24.77 1.65 -7.05
N GLN A 69 -25.81 0.89 -6.72
CA GLN A 69 -26.29 -0.22 -7.51
C GLN A 69 -26.88 0.34 -8.82
N PRO A 70 -26.45 -0.08 -10.02
CA PRO A 70 -27.20 0.22 -11.23
C PRO A 70 -28.56 -0.48 -11.11
N SER A 71 -29.62 0.31 -11.18
CA SER A 71 -31.01 -0.12 -11.16
C SER A 71 -31.28 -1.17 -12.25
N GLY A 72 -31.29 -2.43 -11.84
CA GLY A 72 -31.77 -3.56 -12.62
C GLY A 72 -32.93 -4.21 -11.86
N SER A 73 -34.11 -4.17 -12.48
CA SER A 73 -35.36 -4.77 -12.03
C SER A 73 -35.23 -6.25 -11.64
N GLY A 74 -35.78 -6.64 -10.48
CA GLY A 74 -35.97 -8.04 -10.13
C GLY A 74 -36.60 -8.22 -8.75
N SER A 75 -37.86 -8.65 -8.72
CA SER A 75 -38.61 -9.07 -7.54
C SER A 75 -38.09 -10.40 -6.97
N GLY A 76 -38.04 -10.56 -5.64
CA GLY A 76 -38.01 -11.89 -5.02
C GLY A 76 -37.36 -11.99 -3.63
N GLY A 77 -38.21 -12.14 -2.61
CA GLY A 77 -38.06 -12.99 -1.42
C GLY A 77 -36.70 -13.24 -0.75
N GLY A 78 -36.57 -12.75 0.50
CA GLY A 78 -36.32 -13.57 1.70
C GLY A 78 -35.02 -14.37 1.86
N GLY A 79 -34.21 -13.96 2.84
CA GLY A 79 -33.58 -14.89 3.79
C GLY A 79 -32.08 -15.15 3.65
N GLY A 80 -31.31 -14.56 4.57
CA GLY A 80 -30.20 -15.23 5.25
C GLY A 80 -28.84 -15.32 4.53
N GLY A 81 -27.82 -14.71 5.15
CA GLY A 81 -26.43 -15.11 4.94
C GLY A 81 -25.56 -14.12 4.15
N GLY A 82 -25.61 -12.83 4.48
CA GLY A 82 -24.64 -11.84 4.01
C GLY A 82 -23.25 -12.09 4.61
N SER A 83 -22.49 -13.04 4.06
CA SER A 83 -21.05 -13.18 4.30
C SER A 83 -20.29 -12.17 3.43
N GLY A 84 -20.42 -10.89 3.75
CA GLY A 84 -19.67 -9.84 3.06
C GLY A 84 -19.33 -8.61 3.90
N SER A 85 -19.84 -8.52 5.13
CA SER A 85 -19.58 -7.37 6.00
C SER A 85 -19.62 -7.83 7.46
N GLY A 86 -18.48 -8.33 7.94
CA GLY A 86 -18.38 -8.88 9.28
C GLY A 86 -16.96 -8.85 9.79
N GLY A 87 -16.74 -8.00 10.81
CA GLY A 87 -15.68 -8.21 11.79
C GLY A 87 -14.62 -7.12 11.85
N THR A 88 -14.93 -6.06 12.59
CA THR A 88 -14.11 -5.54 13.72
C THR A 88 -12.66 -5.99 13.77
N GLY A 89 -11.87 -5.50 12.83
CA GLY A 89 -10.42 -5.39 12.94
C GLY A 89 -10.06 -3.97 12.57
N THR A 90 -9.42 -3.25 13.48
CA THR A 90 -8.83 -1.93 13.25
C THR A 90 -7.75 -2.04 12.16
N GLY A 91 -8.14 -1.97 10.89
CA GLY A 91 -7.22 -2.08 9.75
C GLY A 91 -7.85 -2.59 8.46
N LEU A 92 -7.36 -2.11 7.31
CA LEU A 92 -7.53 -2.78 6.02
C LEU A 92 -6.86 -4.16 6.03
N ARG A 93 -7.49 -5.15 5.39
CA ARG A 93 -6.89 -6.48 5.22
C ARG A 93 -5.79 -6.44 4.17
N ASP A 94 -4.76 -7.26 4.34
CA ASP A 94 -3.63 -7.35 3.41
C ASP A 94 -4.06 -7.60 1.96
N ALA A 95 -5.13 -8.39 1.76
CA ALA A 95 -5.69 -8.68 0.45
C ALA A 95 -6.17 -7.41 -0.30
N GLU A 96 -6.64 -6.40 0.43
CA GLU A 96 -7.15 -5.14 -0.14
C GLU A 96 -6.01 -4.17 -0.50
N LEU A 97 -4.83 -4.34 0.13
CA LEU A 97 -3.65 -3.51 -0.08
C LEU A 97 -2.72 -4.05 -1.17
N LYS A 98 -2.79 -5.36 -1.48
CA LYS A 98 -1.98 -5.98 -2.54
C LYS A 98 -2.09 -5.28 -3.90
N PRO A 99 -3.28 -4.88 -4.39
CA PRO A 99 -3.40 -4.18 -5.67
C PRO A 99 -2.64 -2.85 -5.70
N VAL A 100 -2.70 -2.05 -4.64
CA VAL A 100 -2.00 -0.76 -4.59
C VAL A 100 -0.48 -0.94 -4.55
N PHE A 101 0.02 -1.88 -3.74
CA PHE A 101 1.46 -2.16 -3.69
C PHE A 101 1.99 -2.74 -5.01
N ARG A 102 1.22 -3.62 -5.67
CA ARG A 102 1.58 -4.12 -7.02
C ARG A 102 1.62 -3.00 -8.05
N ALA A 103 0.66 -2.08 -8.02
CA ALA A 103 0.64 -0.94 -8.94
C ALA A 103 1.84 0.00 -8.69
N MET A 104 2.16 0.28 -7.42
CA MET A 104 3.34 1.04 -7.03
C MET A 104 4.64 0.38 -7.50
N GLN A 105 4.77 -0.93 -7.28
CA GLN A 105 5.92 -1.70 -7.74
C GLN A 105 6.06 -1.67 -9.26
N ALA A 106 4.96 -1.84 -9.99
CA ALA A 106 4.96 -1.75 -11.45
C ALA A 106 5.36 -0.35 -11.97
N ALA A 107 4.93 0.72 -11.29
CA ALA A 107 5.38 2.08 -11.61
C ALA A 107 6.88 2.27 -11.34
N TYR A 108 7.39 1.73 -10.23
CA TYR A 108 8.81 1.79 -9.90
C TYR A 108 9.68 0.96 -10.86
N VAL A 109 9.26 -0.24 -11.25
CA VAL A 109 9.96 -1.05 -12.26
C VAL A 109 10.01 -0.32 -13.60
N ARG A 110 8.91 0.34 -14.02
CA ARG A 110 8.90 1.16 -15.24
C ARG A 110 9.86 2.35 -15.16
N LEU A 111 10.05 2.93 -13.97
CA LEU A 111 11.06 3.97 -13.75
C LEU A 111 12.47 3.41 -13.92
N LEU A 112 12.77 2.23 -13.35
CA LEU A 112 14.07 1.57 -13.50
C LEU A 112 14.37 1.12 -14.94
N GLN A 113 13.34 0.81 -15.72
CA GLN A 113 13.49 0.48 -17.14
C GLN A 113 13.87 1.68 -18.01
N ASN A 114 13.90 2.90 -17.46
CA ASN A 114 14.41 4.06 -18.16
C ASN A 114 15.95 4.04 -18.18
N PRO A 115 16.61 3.97 -19.34
CA PRO A 115 18.07 3.90 -19.43
C PRO A 115 18.80 5.14 -18.91
N PHE A 116 18.10 6.26 -18.74
CA PHE A 116 18.66 7.50 -18.18
C PHE A 116 18.43 7.64 -16.67
N TYR A 117 17.72 6.71 -16.05
CA TYR A 117 17.49 6.73 -14.61
C TYR A 117 18.63 6.01 -13.90
N GLN A 118 19.30 6.71 -12.98
CA GLN A 118 20.38 6.15 -12.19
C GLN A 118 19.86 5.74 -10.81
N PRO A 119 19.66 4.43 -10.55
CA PRO A 119 19.09 3.99 -9.27
C PRO A 119 20.00 4.28 -8.08
N ASP A 120 21.32 4.28 -8.29
CA ASP A 120 22.33 4.43 -7.23
C ASP A 120 22.30 5.82 -6.57
N GLU A 121 21.88 6.86 -7.31
CA GLU A 121 21.70 8.22 -6.76
C GLU A 121 20.51 8.30 -5.79
N HIS A 122 19.53 7.41 -5.93
CA HIS A 122 18.25 7.44 -5.22
C HIS A 122 18.15 6.37 -4.12
N ALA A 123 18.86 5.27 -4.26
CA ALA A 123 18.89 4.16 -3.32
C ALA A 123 20.34 3.70 -3.09
N PRO A 124 21.18 4.51 -2.43
CA PRO A 124 22.56 4.12 -2.14
C PRO A 124 22.60 2.83 -1.32
N LEU A 125 23.64 2.02 -1.52
CA LEU A 125 23.86 0.67 -0.95
C LEU A 125 23.91 0.60 0.60
N GLY A 126 23.63 1.69 1.32
CA GLY A 126 23.51 1.74 2.77
C GLY A 126 22.16 2.27 3.29
N GLY A 127 21.19 2.54 2.41
CA GLY A 127 19.84 3.00 2.78
C GLY A 127 19.74 4.42 3.37
N ALA A 128 20.86 5.07 3.67
CA ALA A 128 20.93 6.42 4.21
C ALA A 128 21.26 7.44 3.10
N GLY A 129 20.35 8.40 2.89
CA GLY A 129 20.63 9.60 2.08
C GLY A 129 20.64 9.39 0.57
N GLY A 130 19.49 9.06 -0.02
CA GLY A 130 19.26 9.09 -1.46
C GLY A 130 18.59 10.38 -1.95
N GLN A 131 18.84 10.77 -3.20
CA GLN A 131 18.13 11.87 -3.84
C GLN A 131 16.65 11.53 -4.03
N ARG A 132 15.79 12.55 -4.01
CA ARG A 132 14.38 12.37 -4.32
C ARG A 132 14.20 11.99 -5.80
N ILE A 133 13.32 11.04 -6.08
CA ILE A 133 12.88 10.72 -7.44
C ILE A 133 12.14 11.94 -8.03
N VAL A 134 12.63 12.47 -9.16
CA VAL A 134 12.09 13.67 -9.84
C VAL A 134 11.52 13.37 -11.24
N SER A 135 10.79 12.26 -11.38
CA SER A 135 10.20 11.84 -12.65
C SER A 135 8.73 12.25 -12.77
N ARG A 136 8.40 13.13 -13.72
CA ARG A 136 7.02 13.57 -13.98
C ARG A 136 6.07 12.40 -14.29
N ARG A 137 6.58 11.40 -15.01
CA ARG A 137 5.80 10.21 -15.35
C ARG A 137 5.51 9.37 -14.12
N PHE A 138 6.51 9.16 -13.27
CA PHE A 138 6.36 8.43 -12.01
C PHE A 138 5.42 9.16 -11.05
N ASP A 139 5.54 10.48 -10.92
CA ASP A 139 4.63 11.30 -10.12
C ASP A 139 3.18 11.20 -10.63
N ALA A 140 2.97 11.23 -11.94
CA ALA A 140 1.65 11.05 -12.55
C ALA A 140 1.08 9.63 -12.31
N ASP A 141 1.92 8.60 -12.41
CA ASP A 141 1.53 7.21 -12.10
C ASP A 141 1.12 7.06 -10.62
N MET A 142 1.92 7.59 -9.69
CA MET A 142 1.63 7.53 -8.25
C MET A 142 0.36 8.31 -7.89
N ARG A 143 0.16 9.47 -8.52
CA ARG A 143 -1.08 10.24 -8.37
C ARG A 143 -2.29 9.49 -8.89
N ARG A 144 -2.21 8.87 -10.08
CA ARG A 144 -3.28 8.04 -10.65
C ARG A 144 -3.64 6.87 -9.75
N ILE A 145 -2.63 6.21 -9.19
CA ILE A 145 -2.82 5.09 -8.24
C ILE A 145 -3.54 5.58 -6.98
N GLY A 146 -3.09 6.68 -6.38
CA GLY A 146 -3.69 7.24 -5.17
C GLY A 146 -5.12 7.77 -5.36
N GLU A 147 -5.42 8.35 -6.52
CA GLU A 147 -6.77 8.84 -6.85
C GLU A 147 -7.72 7.71 -7.29
N GLY A 148 -7.20 6.67 -7.94
CA GLY A 148 -7.98 5.55 -8.48
C GLY A 148 -8.21 4.39 -7.51
N TRP A 149 -7.44 4.30 -6.43
CA TRP A 149 -7.56 3.22 -5.46
C TRP A 149 -8.48 3.58 -4.29
N THR A 150 -9.44 2.70 -4.03
CA THR A 150 -10.23 2.66 -2.80
C THR A 150 -10.28 1.21 -2.29
N PRO A 151 -10.52 0.98 -1.00
CA PRO A 151 -10.73 -0.37 -0.47
C PRO A 151 -11.80 -1.11 -1.30
N GLY A 152 -11.48 -2.33 -1.74
CA GLY A 152 -12.33 -3.13 -2.64
C GLY A 152 -11.96 -3.09 -4.13
N VAL A 153 -11.11 -2.16 -4.57
CA VAL A 153 -10.56 -2.17 -5.93
C VAL A 153 -9.47 -3.24 -6.05
N THR A 154 -9.68 -4.21 -6.94
CA THR A 154 -8.77 -5.36 -7.12
C THR A 154 -7.76 -5.19 -8.28
N SER A 155 -7.90 -4.14 -9.11
CA SER A 155 -7.05 -3.88 -10.28
C SER A 155 -6.90 -2.36 -10.54
N LEU A 156 -5.69 -1.90 -10.90
CA LEU A 156 -5.27 -0.49 -11.05
C LEU A 156 -4.33 -0.29 -12.26
#